data_AF-A0A6G7YBB0-F1
#
_entry.id   AF-A0A6G7YBB0-F1
#
_cell.length_a   1.000
_cell.length_b   1.000
_cell.length_c   1.000
_cell.angle_alpha   90.00
_cell.angle_beta   90.00
_cell.angle_gamma   90.00
#
_symmetry.space_group_name_H-M   'P 1'
#
loop_
_entity.id
_entity.type
_entity.pdbx_description
1 polymer ?
#
loop_
_entity_poly.entity_id
_entity_poly.type
_entity_poly.pdbx_seq_one_letter_code
_entity_poly.pdbx_strand_id
1 'polypeptide(L)'
;MLRVRVGDAGYRDPSGYPVPETKFEGKGPAQLFHDGKVVQATWSKDGLTGQIELSTKKGELSVPAGRVWIELVPQGTGDVTWSK
;
A
#
# COMPACT_ATOMS: atom_id res chain seq x y z
N MET A 1 5.66 2.74 -0.80
CA MET A 1 5.06 1.54 -1.45
C MET A 1 4.29 0.76 -0.40
N LEU A 2 3.00 0.51 -0.61
CA LEU A 2 2.12 -0.21 0.31
C LEU A 2 1.66 -1.52 -0.34
N ARG A 3 1.96 -2.66 0.28
CA ARG A 3 1.52 -3.97 -0.23
C ARG A 3 0.04 -4.17 0.10
N VAL A 4 -0.80 -4.20 -0.93
CA VAL A 4 -2.27 -4.31 -0.82
C VAL A 4 -2.77 -5.62 -1.42
N ARG A 5 -3.95 -6.06 -0.97
CA ARG A 5 -4.67 -7.15 -1.62
C ARG A 5 -5.51 -6.61 -2.76
N VAL A 6 -5.65 -7.40 -3.82
CA VAL A 6 -6.61 -7.17 -4.90
C VAL A 6 -7.61 -8.32 -4.86
N GLY A 7 -8.89 -7.98 -4.89
CA GLY A 7 -9.99 -8.94 -4.91
C GLY A 7 -10.95 -8.67 -6.06
N ASP A 8 -12.02 -9.45 -6.12
CA ASP A 8 -13.14 -9.22 -7.04
C ASP A 8 -14.05 -8.11 -6.49
N ALA A 9 -14.51 -7.22 -7.36
CA ALA A 9 -15.40 -6.10 -7.00
C ALA A 9 -16.88 -6.53 -6.87
N GLY A 10 -17.22 -7.78 -7.20
CA GLY A 10 -18.58 -8.31 -7.17
C GLY A 10 -19.40 -8.04 -8.43
N TYR A 11 -18.80 -7.43 -9.47
CA TYR A 11 -19.46 -7.13 -10.72
C TYR A 11 -18.54 -7.31 -11.93
N ARG A 12 -19.16 -7.32 -13.13
CA ARG A 12 -18.48 -7.48 -14.42
C ARG A 12 -18.54 -6.19 -15.23
N ASP A 13 -17.54 -5.98 -16.07
CA ASP A 13 -17.55 -4.93 -17.08
C ASP A 13 -18.53 -5.23 -18.23
N PRO A 14 -18.78 -4.29 -19.16
CA PRO A 14 -19.67 -4.51 -20.29
C PRO A 14 -19.26 -5.65 -21.24
N SER A 15 -17.99 -6.06 -21.23
CA SER A 15 -17.47 -7.19 -22.01
C SER A 15 -17.55 -8.52 -21.24
N GLY A 16 -18.04 -8.50 -20.01
CA GLY A 16 -18.22 -9.66 -19.16
C GLY A 16 -16.99 -10.04 -18.33
N TYR A 17 -15.92 -9.24 -18.25
CA TYR A 17 -14.77 -9.55 -17.41
C TYR A 17 -14.99 -9.14 -15.95
N PRO A 18 -14.50 -9.93 -14.95
CA PRO A 18 -14.56 -9.54 -13.55
C PRO A 18 -13.73 -8.27 -13.33
N VAL A 19 -14.27 -7.32 -12.57
CA VAL A 19 -13.57 -6.06 -12.27
C VAL A 19 -12.74 -6.24 -11.00
N PRO A 20 -11.41 -5.99 -11.05
CA PRO A 20 -10.58 -6.04 -9.86
C PRO A 20 -10.83 -4.83 -8.95
N GLU A 21 -10.79 -5.06 -7.64
CA GLU A 21 -10.84 -4.01 -6.63
C GLU A 21 -9.60 -4.08 -5.74
N THR A 22 -8.94 -2.93 -5.58
CA THR A 22 -7.87 -2.79 -4.60
C THR A 22 -8.45 -2.63 -3.21
N LYS A 23 -8.10 -3.52 -2.29
CA LYS A 23 -8.55 -3.48 -0.89
C LYS A 23 -7.61 -2.57 -0.09
N PHE A 24 -7.96 -1.27 -0.03
CA PHE A 24 -7.17 -0.24 0.66
C PHE A 24 -7.72 0.13 2.04
N GLU A 25 -7.85 -0.90 2.86
CA GLU A 25 -8.27 -0.87 4.25
C GLU A 25 -7.68 -2.08 4.98
N GLY A 26 -7.56 -2.01 6.29
CA GLY A 26 -6.88 -3.02 7.10
C GLY A 26 -5.39 -2.71 7.25
N LYS A 27 -4.52 -3.69 7.01
CA LYS A 27 -3.06 -3.54 7.21
C LYS A 27 -2.24 -4.36 6.24
N GLY A 28 -0.99 -3.97 6.01
CA GLY A 28 -0.05 -4.74 5.20
C GLY A 28 1.39 -4.23 5.25
N PRO A 29 2.34 -4.94 4.63
CA PRO A 29 3.74 -4.49 4.54
C PRO A 29 3.86 -3.17 3.80
N ALA A 30 4.79 -2.33 4.23
CA ALA A 30 5.09 -1.03 3.63
C ALA A 30 6.61 -0.83 3.48
N GLN A 31 6.97 -0.02 2.50
CA GLN A 31 8.33 0.47 2.27
C GLN A 31 8.30 1.98 2.10
N LEU A 32 9.03 2.69 2.95
CA LEU A 32 9.23 4.13 2.85
C LEU A 32 10.61 4.40 2.24
N PHE A 33 10.63 5.08 1.10
CA PHE A 33 11.84 5.52 0.42
C PHE A 33 12.05 7.01 0.69
N HIS A 34 13.19 7.37 1.25
CA HIS A 34 13.56 8.76 1.51
C HIS A 34 15.08 8.87 1.69
N ASP A 35 15.70 9.94 1.17
CA ASP A 35 17.13 10.22 1.37
C ASP A 35 18.04 9.02 1.00
N GLY A 36 17.76 8.37 -0.14
CA GLY A 36 18.51 7.20 -0.61
C GLY A 36 18.39 5.95 0.30
N LYS A 37 17.49 5.95 1.27
CA LYS A 37 17.25 4.85 2.22
C LYS A 37 15.87 4.26 2.03
N VAL A 38 15.74 2.99 2.43
CA VAL A 38 14.47 2.28 2.52
C VAL A 38 14.22 1.83 3.95
N VAL A 39 13.03 2.11 4.47
CA VAL A 39 12.56 1.63 5.78
C VAL A 39 11.43 0.63 5.55
N GLN A 40 11.59 -0.59 6.07
CA GLN A 40 10.53 -1.59 6.10
C GLN A 40 9.57 -1.28 7.25
N ALA A 41 8.27 -1.26 6.95
CA ALA A 41 7.21 -0.84 7.85
C ALA A 41 5.94 -1.69 7.65
N THR A 42 4.92 -1.39 8.44
CA THR A 42 3.54 -1.84 8.25
C THR A 42 2.69 -0.60 8.03
N TRP A 43 1.80 -0.64 7.03
CA TRP A 43 0.71 0.33 6.93
C TRP A 43 -0.55 -0.22 7.56
N SER A 44 -1.36 0.66 8.14
CA SER A 44 -2.73 0.36 8.55
C SER A 44 -3.67 1.49 8.15
N LYS A 45 -4.94 1.16 7.96
CA LYS A 45 -6.02 2.11 7.66
C LYS A 45 -7.34 1.54 8.15
N ASP A 46 -7.98 2.24 9.08
CA ASP A 46 -9.23 1.81 9.70
C ASP A 46 -10.44 2.14 8.81
N GLY A 47 -10.83 1.19 7.97
CA GLY A 47 -11.92 1.33 7.00
C GLY A 47 -11.68 2.40 5.93
N LEU A 48 -12.74 2.76 5.20
CA LEU A 48 -12.64 3.65 4.03
C LEU A 48 -12.25 5.09 4.38
N THR A 49 -12.68 5.60 5.53
CA THR A 49 -12.43 6.99 5.97
C THR A 49 -11.27 7.12 6.95
N GLY A 50 -10.68 6.01 7.41
CA GLY A 50 -9.52 6.02 8.30
C GLY A 50 -8.29 6.64 7.64
N GLN A 51 -7.41 7.19 8.48
CA GLN A 51 -6.12 7.70 8.02
C GLN A 51 -5.14 6.55 7.78
N ILE A 52 -4.17 6.78 6.90
CA ILE A 52 -3.05 5.84 6.73
C ILE A 52 -2.07 6.08 7.86
N GLU A 53 -1.79 5.04 8.62
CA GLU A 53 -0.76 5.03 9.64
C GLU A 53 0.39 4.15 9.20
N LEU A 54 1.62 4.53 9.55
CA LEU A 54 2.82 3.73 9.32
C LEU A 54 3.48 3.41 10.65
N SER A 55 3.95 2.18 10.79
CA SER A 55 4.66 1.73 11.98
C SER A 55 5.79 0.77 11.65
N THR A 56 6.77 0.71 12.54
CA THR A 56 7.83 -0.30 12.56
C THR A 56 7.73 -1.10 13.85
N LYS A 57 8.60 -2.12 14.01
CA LYS A 57 8.74 -2.82 15.29
C LYS A 57 9.15 -1.91 16.46
N LYS A 58 9.64 -0.69 16.18
CA LYS A 58 10.08 0.29 17.18
C LYS A 58 9.00 1.33 17.54
N GLY A 59 7.83 1.28 16.91
CA GLY A 59 6.75 2.25 17.10
C GLY A 59 6.34 2.93 15.80
N GLU A 60 5.65 4.06 15.93
CA GLU A 60 5.15 4.86 14.81
C GLU A 60 6.27 5.33 13.86
N LEU A 61 5.94 5.44 12.58
CA LEU A 61 6.84 5.94 11.54
C LEU A 61 6.21 7.16 10.88
N SER A 62 6.83 8.33 11.04
CA SER A 62 6.39 9.54 10.35
C SER A 62 7.01 9.65 8.95
N VAL A 63 6.25 10.22 8.02
CA VAL A 63 6.75 10.55 6.67
C VAL A 63 7.42 11.92 6.73
N PRO A 64 8.68 12.07 6.26
CA PRO A 64 9.34 13.37 6.20
C PRO A 64 8.55 14.38 5.37
N ALA A 65 8.52 15.64 5.82
CA ALA A 65 7.78 16.70 5.14
C ALA A 65 8.27 16.91 3.70
N GLY A 66 7.33 17.09 2.76
CA GLY A 66 7.65 17.31 1.36
C GLY A 66 6.59 16.74 0.42
N ARG A 67 6.97 16.51 -0.83
CA ARG A 67 6.10 15.86 -1.82
C ARG A 67 6.16 14.36 -1.58
N VAL A 68 4.98 13.77 -1.35
CA VAL A 68 4.86 12.34 -1.05
C VAL A 68 4.16 11.67 -2.23
N TRP A 69 4.71 10.51 -2.65
CA TRP A 69 4.04 9.60 -3.57
C TRP A 69 3.68 8.31 -2.82
N ILE A 70 2.45 7.84 -2.98
CA ILE A 70 1.98 6.58 -2.41
C ILE A 70 1.61 5.65 -3.57
N GLU A 71 2.32 4.54 -3.67
CA GLU A 71 2.00 3.46 -4.61
C GLU A 71 1.34 2.30 -3.85
N LEU A 72 0.20 1.83 -4.35
CA LEU A 72 -0.46 0.61 -3.86
C LEU A 72 -0.02 -0.56 -4.75
N VAL A 73 0.75 -1.49 -4.18
CA VAL A 73 1.37 -2.59 -4.94
C VAL A 73 0.65 -3.90 -4.61
N PRO A 74 0.04 -4.58 -5.60
CA PRO A 74 -0.64 -5.85 -5.38
C PRO A 74 0.29 -6.91 -4.78
N GLN A 75 -0.16 -7.61 -3.74
CA GLN A 75 0.63 -8.60 -3.02
C GLN A 75 1.01 -9.84 -3.84
N GLY A 76 0.16 -10.26 -4.79
CA GLY A 76 0.37 -11.49 -5.57
C GLY A 76 0.90 -11.29 -6.98
N THR A 77 0.73 -10.09 -7.56
CA THR A 77 1.02 -9.83 -8.97
C THR A 77 1.90 -8.59 -9.21
N GLY A 78 2.12 -7.78 -8.16
CA GLY A 78 3.01 -6.63 -8.22
C GLY A 78 4.32 -6.92 -7.48
N ASP A 79 5.39 -6.25 -7.90
CA ASP A 79 6.71 -6.35 -7.29
C ASP A 79 7.33 -4.95 -7.12
N VAL A 80 8.27 -4.82 -6.18
CA VAL A 80 9.04 -3.60 -5.96
C VAL A 80 10.50 -3.98 -5.90
N THR A 81 11.24 -3.62 -6.94
CA THR A 81 12.68 -3.82 -7.01
C THR A 81 13.40 -2.48 -6.98
N TRP A 82 14.47 -2.36 -6.21
CA TRP A 82 15.33 -1.19 -6.20
C TRP A 82 16.79 -1.60 -6.06
N SER A 83 17.68 -0.81 -6.61
CA SER A 83 19.13 -0.93 -6.47
C SER A 83 19.71 0.35 -5.91
N LYS A 84 20.97 0.27 -5.46
CA LYS A 84 21.75 1.45 -5.11
C LYS A 84 22.23 2.17 -6.36
#